data_AF-A0A845Z8Y5-F1
#
_entry.id   AF-A0A845Z8Y5-F1
#
_cell.length_a   1.000
_cell.length_b   1.000
_cell.length_c   1.000
_cell.angle_alpha   90.00
_cell.angle_beta   90.00
_cell.angle_gamma   90.00
#
_symmetry.space_group_name_H-M   'P 1'
#
loop_
_entity.id
_entity.type
_entity.pdbx_description
1 polymer ?
#
loop_
_entity_poly.entity_id
_entity_poly.type
_entity_poly.pdbx_seq_one_letter_code
_entity_poly.pdbx_strand_id
1 'polypeptide(L)' 'MLETLCGHVHQNLGGSKHFKCPHCGHSMPRDWNGALGIFLKALRDTACVDGSAVTLL' A
#
# COMPACT_ATOMS: atom_id res chain seq x y z
N MET A 1 -2.81 -2.59 6.32
CA MET A 1 -3.38 -1.51 5.50
C MET A 1 -2.46 -1.19 4.35
N LEU A 2 -2.70 -1.81 3.19
CA LEU A 2 -2.00 -1.43 1.97
C LEU A 2 -2.93 -1.36 0.77
N GLU A 3 -2.63 -0.35 -0.03
CA GLU A 3 -3.06 -0.03 -1.38
C GLU A 3 -2.91 -1.22 -2.34
N THR A 4 -4.02 -1.62 -2.92
CA THR A 4 -4.04 -2.42 -4.15
C THR A 4 -3.78 -1.49 -5.33
N LEU A 5 -3.70 -2.01 -6.57
CA LEU A 5 -3.57 -1.18 -7.78
C LEU A 5 -4.55 0.03 -7.83
N CYS A 6 -5.72 -0.09 -7.19
CA CYS A 6 -6.73 0.97 -7.14
C CYS A 6 -6.65 1.91 -5.93
N GLY A 7 -5.63 1.79 -5.08
CA GLY A 7 -5.45 2.62 -3.89
C GLY A 7 -6.45 2.36 -2.76
N HIS A 8 -7.17 1.24 -2.81
CA HIS A 8 -8.10 0.91 -1.73
C HIS A 8 -7.34 0.29 -0.56
N VAL A 9 -7.47 0.92 0.61
CA VAL A 9 -6.83 0.45 1.84
C VAL A 9 -7.64 -0.66 2.47
N HIS A 10 -7.05 -1.85 2.56
CA HIS A 10 -7.65 -2.97 3.28
C HIS A 10 -7.08 -3.11 4.69
N GLN A 11 -7.94 -3.12 5.71
CA GLN A 11 -7.50 -3.28 7.10
C GLN A 11 -6.78 -4.62 7.32
N ASN A 12 -7.29 -5.70 6.71
CA ASN A 12 -6.74 -7.05 6.79
C ASN A 12 -6.53 -7.67 5.41
N LEU A 13 -5.49 -8.50 5.27
CA LEU A 13 -5.20 -9.27 4.05
C LEU A 13 -5.82 -10.67 4.05
N GLY A 14 -6.32 -11.13 5.20
CA GLY A 14 -6.85 -12.48 5.39
C GLY A 14 -5.78 -13.57 5.39
N GLY A 15 -6.22 -14.82 5.51
CA GLY A 15 -5.35 -16.01 5.61
C GLY A 15 -5.01 -16.70 4.29
N SER A 16 -5.56 -16.25 3.15
CA SER A 16 -5.31 -16.85 1.84
C SER A 16 -3.89 -16.58 1.33
N LYS A 17 -3.31 -17.51 0.57
CA LYS A 17 -2.00 -17.34 -0.10
C LYS A 17 -2.01 -16.23 -1.15
N HIS A 18 -3.16 -16.01 -1.77
CA HIS A 18 -3.41 -14.92 -2.70
C HIS A 18 -4.40 -13.94 -2.10
N PHE A 19 -4.04 -12.66 -2.16
CA PHE A 19 -4.95 -11.58 -1.85
C PHE A 19 -5.64 -11.13 -3.14
N LYS A 20 -6.97 -11.02 -3.11
CA LYS A 20 -7.78 -10.46 -4.19
C LYS A 20 -8.51 -9.22 -3.69
N CYS A 21 -8.31 -8.10 -4.35
CA CYS A 21 -9.00 -6.86 -4.03
C CYS A 21 -10.51 -7.01 -4.34
N PRO A 22 -11.41 -6.82 -3.38
CA PRO A 22 -12.85 -6.82 -3.63
C PRO A 22 -13.32 -5.59 -4.43
N HIS A 23 -12.54 -4.50 -4.45
CA HIS A 23 -12.91 -3.27 -5.15
C HIS A 23 -12.58 -3.32 -6.64
N CYS A 24 -11.34 -3.70 -7.01
CA CYS A 24 -10.90 -3.72 -8.41
C CYS A 24 -10.61 -5.13 -8.98
N GLY A 25 -10.74 -6.17 -8.17
CA GLY A 25 -10.50 -7.56 -8.60
C GLY A 25 -9.03 -7.95 -8.77
N HIS A 26 -8.09 -7.00 -8.61
CA HIS A 26 -6.66 -7.28 -8.71
C HIS A 26 -6.21 -8.35 -7.72
N SER A 27 -5.39 -9.30 -8.18
CA SER A 27 -4.93 -10.43 -7.39
C SER A 27 -3.42 -10.50 -7.38
N MET A 28 -2.83 -10.69 -6.21
CA MET A 28 -1.38 -10.86 -6.04
C MET A 28 -1.08 -11.80 -4.86
N PRO A 29 0.14 -12.35 -4.76
CA PRO A 29 0.53 -13.13 -3.59
C PRO A 29 0.43 -12.28 -2.33
N ARG A 30 -0.14 -12.84 -1.26
CA ARG A 30 -0.38 -12.12 -0.01
C ARG A 30 0.92 -11.60 0.61
N ASP A 31 1.97 -12.41 0.60
CA ASP A 31 3.23 -12.06 1.25
C ASP A 31 3.94 -10.90 0.51
N TRP A 32 3.82 -10.84 -0.82
CA TRP A 32 4.26 -9.70 -1.63
C TRP A 32 3.48 -8.42 -1.29
N ASN A 33 2.15 -8.53 -1.17
CA ASN A 33 1.32 -7.40 -0.75
C ASN A 33 1.69 -6.93 0.66
N GLY A 34 1.95 -7.84 1.60
CA GLY A 34 2.40 -7.50 2.94
C GLY A 34 3.74 -6.76 2.95
N ALA A 35 4.73 -7.28 2.22
CA ALA A 35 6.06 -6.71 2.12
C ALA A 35 6.06 -5.30 1.50
N LEU A 36 5.30 -5.10 0.41
CA LEU A 36 5.12 -3.79 -0.20
C LEU A 36 4.51 -2.78 0.80
N GLY A 37 3.66 -3.26 1.71
CA GLY A 37 3.00 -2.43 2.71
C GLY A 37 3.94 -1.91 3.75
N ILE A 38 4.82 -2.79 4.24
CA ILE A 38 5.88 -2.43 5.16
C ILE A 38 6.84 -1.44 4.49
N PHE A 39 7.22 -1.71 3.24
CA PHE A 39 8.11 -0.83 2.48
C PHE A 39 7.53 0.58 2.29
N LEU A 40 6.28 0.69 1.84
CA LEU A 40 5.61 1.98 1.63
C LEU A 40 5.37 2.73 2.95
N LYS A 41 5.06 2.02 4.04
CA LYS A 41 4.97 2.60 5.39
C LYS A 41 6.31 3.16 5.83
N ALA A 42 7.40 2.42 5.64
CA ALA A 42 8.74 2.89 5.95
C ALA A 42 9.09 4.15 5.14
N LEU A 43 8.86 4.15 3.82
CA LEU A 43 9.08 5.33 2.98
C LEU A 43 8.31 6.55 3.48
N ARG A 44 7.03 6.38 3.82
CA ARG A 44 6.21 7.46 4.38
C ARG A 44 6.76 7.98 5.71
N ASP A 45 7.18 7.08 6.59
CA ASP A 45 7.69 7.43 7.92
C ASP A 45 9.08 8.07 7.86
N THR A 46 9.90 7.72 6.85
CA THR A 46 11.22 8.30 6.60
C THR A 46 11.18 9.56 5.75
N ALA A 47 10.11 9.78 4.98
CA ALA A 47 9.94 11.00 4.23
C ALA A 47 9.80 12.14 5.26
N CYS A 48 10.83 12.96 5.39
CA CYS A 48 10.69 14.29 5.97
C CYS A 48 9.66 15.01 5.10
N VAL A 49 8.45 15.19 5.63
CA VAL A 49 7.45 16.06 5.03
C VAL A 49 7.67 17.42 5.69
N ASP A 50 8.77 18.06 5.35
CA ASP A 50 8.93 19.49 5.53
C ASP A 50 7.80 20.16 4.74
N GLY A 51 6.86 20.78 5.47
CA GLY A 51 5.66 21.41 4.91
C GLY A 51 5.93 22.65 4.05
N SER A 52 7.05 22.70 3.33
CA SER A 52 7.47 23.83 2.50
C SER A 52 8.37 23.38 1.35
N ALA A 53 7.84 22.60 0.41
CA ALA A 53 8.17 22.68 -1.03
C ALA A 53 7.55 21.51 -1.80
N VAL A 54 6.25 21.61 -2.09
CA VAL A 54 5.73 21.13 -3.38
C VAL A 54 5.16 22.37 -4.08
N THR A 55 6.06 23.20 -4.60
CA THR A 55 5.74 24.14 -5.67
C THR A 55 6.40 23.59 -6.91
N LEU A 56 5.62 22.86 -7.71
CA LEU A 56 5.91 22.64 -9.12
C LEU A 56 5.43 23.89 -9.88
N LEU A 57 6.23 24.97 -9.84
CA LEU A 57 6.28 26.05 -10.81
C LEU A 57 7.70 26.62 -10.81
#